data_AF-A0AAD9R355-F1
#
_entry.id   AF-A0AAD9R355-F1
#
_cell.length_a   1.000
_cell.length_b   1.000
_cell.length_c   1.000
_cell.angle_alpha   90.00
_cell.angle_beta   90.00
_cell.angle_gamma   90.00
#
_symmetry.space_group_name_H-M   'P 1'
#
loop_
_entity.id
_entity.type
_entity.pdbx_description
1 polymer ?
#
loop_
_entity_poly.entity_id
_entity_poly.type
_entity_poly.pdbx_seq_one_letter_code
_entity_poly.pdbx_strand_id
1 'polypeptide(L)'
;MCLLQSSDIASLRALELLMNEFFDASTNNHRKREIEQVLDNFSQQSGAWHHCVFFLNNCSNQFVLMYAISVFENFINKQWIGAPPADKTDIRQFLNEYLLSQHKTLPTYIRNKLVKVIVDIGRLLQQPSTTALGLVMLQTTSEEMASPREDLSIARKTEVHRLLLNEVPGILSLLTHLLDRVLEKHRRLATTVTPPPSPTHGMSPVRSSSPSVSGAGSLSIFSSTAAHDQMLQGSSNLAGRLMSNSPMISRKNLGHPLPPLDSESEEISILVLKCLAHLFSWIPLSSTITPSLVSTVFYLAEFGCNVVATNSNSSVSAMSCINELLSKNCVPVEFEEFLLKLFQQTFQLLQRITKDTGAQAVDNLLTEQDEGYCVKHFS
;
A
#
# COMPACT_ATOMS: atom_id res chain seq x y z
N MET A 1 47.94 -5.52 -1.66
CA MET A 1 47.04 -5.14 -0.55
C MET A 1 47.62 -3.99 0.29
N CYS A 2 48.86 -4.07 0.80
CA CYS A 2 49.46 -2.97 1.59
C CYS A 2 49.59 -1.61 0.88
N LEU A 3 49.91 -1.58 -0.43
CA LEU A 3 50.10 -0.30 -1.16
C LEU A 3 48.78 0.47 -1.40
N LEU A 4 47.66 -0.24 -1.54
CA LEU A 4 46.33 0.37 -1.69
C LEU A 4 45.87 0.98 -0.36
N GLN A 5 46.01 0.24 0.74
CA GLN A 5 45.73 0.77 2.09
C GLN A 5 46.60 1.97 2.47
N SER A 6 47.88 2.01 2.07
CA SER A 6 48.73 3.18 2.35
C SER A 6 48.28 4.42 1.58
N SER A 7 47.75 4.25 0.36
CA SER A 7 47.19 5.34 -0.44
C SER A 7 45.89 5.86 0.19
N ASP A 8 45.00 4.96 0.63
CA ASP A 8 43.72 5.33 1.22
C ASP A 8 43.87 6.09 2.55
N ILE A 9 44.84 5.69 3.38
CA ILE A 9 45.16 6.39 4.63
C ILE A 9 45.70 7.80 4.36
N ALA A 10 46.57 7.95 3.35
CA ALA A 10 47.09 9.25 2.96
C ALA A 10 45.98 10.16 2.41
N SER A 11 45.12 9.63 1.55
CA SER A 11 43.94 10.33 1.02
C SER A 11 42.97 10.73 2.11
N LEU A 12 42.71 9.87 3.10
CA LEU A 12 41.85 10.17 4.24
C LEU A 12 42.41 11.33 5.07
N ARG A 13 43.70 11.30 5.40
CA ARG A 13 44.36 12.38 6.16
C ARG A 13 44.32 13.70 5.40
N ALA A 14 44.58 13.68 4.10
CA ALA A 14 44.51 14.88 3.26
C ALA A 14 43.09 15.44 3.21
N LEU A 15 42.08 14.59 3.03
CA LEU A 15 40.67 14.99 3.02
C LEU A 15 40.26 15.59 4.37
N GLU A 16 40.65 14.98 5.48
CA GLU A 16 40.34 15.49 6.81
C GLU A 16 40.95 16.87 7.07
N LEU A 17 42.20 17.10 6.66
CA LEU A 17 42.83 18.41 6.73
C LEU A 17 42.08 19.46 5.88
N LEU A 18 41.75 19.13 4.63
CA LEU A 18 41.01 20.03 3.74
C LEU A 18 39.61 20.35 4.27
N MET A 19 38.90 19.35 4.80
CA MET A 19 37.58 19.52 5.41
C MET A 19 37.64 20.45 6.62
N ASN A 20 38.58 20.21 7.53
CA ASN A 20 38.75 21.06 8.71
C ASN A 20 39.15 22.49 8.32
N GLU A 21 40.07 22.65 7.36
CA GLU A 21 40.46 23.97 6.83
C GLU A 21 39.26 24.69 6.20
N PHE A 22 38.44 23.98 5.39
CA PHE A 22 37.29 24.58 4.72
C PHE A 22 36.26 25.16 5.71
N PHE A 23 36.00 24.47 6.80
CA PHE A 23 35.04 24.88 7.83
C PHE A 23 35.64 25.75 8.93
N ASP A 24 36.95 26.00 8.93
CA ASP A 24 37.59 26.93 9.88
C ASP A 24 37.14 28.38 9.63
N ALA A 25 36.99 29.13 10.72
CA ALA A 25 36.52 30.52 10.68
C ALA A 25 37.55 31.49 10.09
N SER A 26 38.84 31.14 10.14
CA SER A 26 39.94 31.96 9.61
C SER A 26 40.18 31.78 8.11
N THR A 27 39.61 30.74 7.51
CA THR A 27 39.81 30.43 6.09
C THR A 27 39.05 31.42 5.20
N ASN A 28 39.77 32.09 4.32
CA ASN A 28 39.19 33.08 3.41
C ASN A 28 38.45 32.43 2.22
N ASN A 29 37.59 33.19 1.56
CA ASN A 29 36.75 32.71 0.46
C ASN A 29 37.54 32.22 -0.77
N HIS A 30 38.72 32.81 -1.04
CA HIS A 30 39.56 32.36 -2.15
C HIS A 30 40.05 30.93 -1.90
N ARG A 31 40.57 30.68 -0.69
CA ARG A 31 41.03 29.37 -0.26
C ARG A 31 39.90 28.34 -0.22
N LYS A 32 38.71 28.72 0.25
CA LYS A 32 37.52 27.83 0.23
C LYS A 32 37.19 27.36 -1.19
N ARG A 33 37.25 28.25 -2.20
CA ARG A 33 37.03 27.88 -3.60
C ARG A 33 38.10 26.94 -4.16
N GLU A 34 39.36 27.13 -3.78
CA GLU A 34 40.43 26.19 -4.16
C GLU A 34 40.17 24.79 -3.59
N ILE A 35 39.79 24.73 -2.31
CA ILE A 35 39.46 23.46 -1.64
C ILE A 35 38.25 22.81 -2.31
N GLU A 36 37.17 23.55 -2.56
CA GLU A 36 36.00 23.07 -3.31
C GLU A 36 36.39 22.49 -4.67
N GLN A 37 37.24 23.16 -5.43
CA GLN A 37 37.69 22.68 -6.74
C GLN A 37 38.43 21.34 -6.63
N VAL A 38 39.29 21.17 -5.62
CA VAL A 38 39.99 19.90 -5.37
C VAL A 38 39.00 18.78 -5.03
N LEU A 39 38.01 19.07 -4.19
CA LEU A 39 36.99 18.12 -3.78
C LEU A 39 36.04 17.74 -4.91
N ASP A 40 35.64 18.70 -5.74
CA ASP A 40 34.82 18.44 -6.91
C ASP A 40 35.57 17.57 -7.91
N ASN A 41 36.85 17.88 -8.18
CA ASN A 41 37.71 17.08 -9.03
C ASN A 41 37.84 15.64 -8.52
N PHE A 42 38.02 15.44 -7.21
CA PHE A 42 38.05 14.10 -6.60
C PHE A 42 36.74 13.35 -6.83
N SER A 43 35.60 13.99 -6.55
CA SER A 43 34.28 13.34 -6.62
C SER A 43 33.91 12.87 -8.04
N GLN A 44 34.51 13.45 -9.07
CA GLN A 44 34.28 13.11 -10.47
C GLN A 44 35.16 11.96 -10.97
N GLN A 45 36.20 11.56 -10.22
CA GLN A 45 37.10 10.48 -10.62
C GLN A 45 36.37 9.14 -10.65
N SER A 46 36.69 8.32 -11.66
CA SER A 46 36.21 6.94 -11.73
C SER A 46 36.76 6.16 -10.53
N GLY A 47 35.87 5.56 -9.75
CA GLY A 47 36.24 4.81 -8.55
C GLY A 47 36.39 5.64 -7.27
N ALA A 48 36.11 6.95 -7.27
CA ALA A 48 36.14 7.79 -6.06
C ALA A 48 35.28 7.21 -4.91
N TRP A 49 34.19 6.53 -5.24
CA TRP A 49 33.32 5.87 -4.28
C TRP A 49 34.03 4.78 -3.46
N HIS A 50 35.05 4.09 -4.01
CA HIS A 50 35.84 3.10 -3.27
C HIS A 50 36.63 3.73 -2.13
N HIS A 51 37.24 4.90 -2.38
CA HIS A 51 37.89 5.66 -1.33
C HIS A 51 36.89 6.12 -0.27
N CYS A 52 35.68 6.51 -0.67
CA CYS A 52 34.61 6.87 0.26
C CYS A 52 34.15 5.70 1.15
N VAL A 53 34.16 4.45 0.64
CA VAL A 53 33.96 3.26 1.48
C VAL A 53 35.01 3.20 2.59
N PHE A 54 36.28 3.42 2.25
CA PHE A 54 37.35 3.44 3.24
C PHE A 54 37.16 4.59 4.24
N PHE A 55 36.84 5.79 3.78
CA PHE A 55 36.66 6.97 4.65
C PHE A 55 35.56 6.76 5.68
N LEU A 56 34.41 6.24 5.26
CA LEU A 56 33.27 6.01 6.15
C LEU A 56 33.57 4.98 7.24
N ASN A 57 34.39 3.97 6.94
CA ASN A 57 34.77 2.93 7.91
C ASN A 57 35.89 3.35 8.87
N ASN A 58 36.72 4.33 8.51
CA ASN A 58 37.97 4.64 9.23
C ASN A 58 38.02 6.07 9.80
N CYS A 59 36.93 6.83 9.70
CA CYS A 59 36.88 8.22 10.15
C CYS A 59 35.64 8.47 11.00
N SER A 60 35.77 9.35 12.00
CA SER A 60 34.66 9.87 12.81
C SER A 60 34.42 11.37 12.58
N ASN A 61 35.26 12.03 11.76
CA ASN A 61 35.14 13.44 11.45
C ASN A 61 33.85 13.69 10.66
N GLN A 62 32.96 14.48 11.23
CA GLN A 62 31.63 14.71 10.70
C GLN A 62 31.63 15.37 9.31
N PHE A 63 32.60 16.24 9.04
CA PHE A 63 32.74 16.89 7.73
C PHE A 63 33.15 15.89 6.65
N VAL A 64 34.11 15.00 6.98
CA VAL A 64 34.56 13.93 6.09
C VAL A 64 33.42 12.95 5.79
N LEU A 65 32.68 12.52 6.81
CA LEU A 65 31.53 11.63 6.64
C LEU A 65 30.44 12.24 5.74
N MET A 66 30.11 13.51 5.95
CA MET A 66 29.14 14.23 5.12
C MET A 66 29.61 14.36 3.67
N TYR A 67 30.88 14.68 3.45
CA TYR A 67 31.46 14.73 2.12
C TYR A 67 31.40 13.37 1.44
N ALA A 68 31.86 12.31 2.11
CA ALA A 68 31.85 10.95 1.57
C ALA A 68 30.43 10.48 1.17
N ILE A 69 29.41 10.75 2.00
CA ILE A 69 28.00 10.46 1.65
C ILE A 69 27.54 11.31 0.46
N SER A 70 28.03 12.54 0.32
CA SER A 70 27.70 13.42 -0.82
C SER A 70 28.33 12.95 -2.14
N VAL A 71 29.50 12.31 -2.08
CA VAL A 71 30.08 11.65 -3.26
C VAL A 71 29.17 10.50 -3.72
N PHE A 72 28.66 9.67 -2.79
CA PHE A 72 27.68 8.64 -3.14
C PHE A 72 26.39 9.25 -3.72
N GLU A 73 25.82 10.29 -3.09
CA GLU A 73 24.64 10.98 -3.62
C GLU A 73 24.84 11.48 -5.05
N ASN A 74 25.98 12.13 -5.32
CA ASN A 74 26.31 12.61 -6.66
C ASN A 74 26.49 11.47 -7.67
N PHE A 75 27.15 10.39 -7.26
CA PHE A 75 27.32 9.20 -8.09
C PHE A 75 25.96 8.59 -8.45
N ILE A 76 25.08 8.44 -7.46
CA ILE A 76 23.73 7.88 -7.64
C ILE A 76 22.87 8.78 -8.54
N ASN A 77 22.97 10.10 -8.39
CA ASN A 77 22.17 11.03 -9.19
C ASN A 77 22.68 11.22 -10.63
N LYS A 78 23.99 11.14 -10.86
CA LYS A 78 24.59 11.52 -12.15
C LYS A 78 25.18 10.37 -12.96
N GLN A 79 25.67 9.31 -12.30
CA GLN A 79 26.45 8.24 -12.94
C GLN A 79 25.83 6.84 -12.78
N TRP A 80 24.78 6.71 -11.96
CA TRP A 80 24.19 5.41 -11.63
C TRP A 80 23.74 4.59 -12.84
N ILE A 81 23.09 5.20 -13.83
CA ILE A 81 22.57 4.46 -14.99
C ILE A 81 23.71 3.75 -15.74
N GLY A 82 24.83 4.44 -15.97
CA GLY A 82 26.00 3.93 -16.67
C GLY A 82 26.96 3.09 -15.82
N ALA A 83 26.74 2.99 -14.50
CA ALA A 83 27.63 2.25 -13.61
C ALA A 83 27.55 0.72 -13.83
N PRO A 84 28.66 -0.02 -13.66
CA PRO A 84 28.67 -1.48 -13.73
C PRO A 84 27.69 -2.14 -12.75
N PRO A 85 27.06 -3.28 -13.09
CA PRO A 85 26.16 -3.99 -12.18
C PRO A 85 26.81 -4.47 -10.87
N ALA A 86 28.10 -4.81 -10.91
CA ALA A 86 28.89 -5.19 -9.74
C ALA A 86 28.97 -4.01 -8.76
N ASP A 87 29.46 -2.85 -9.23
CA ASP A 87 29.53 -1.61 -8.44
C ASP A 87 28.18 -1.23 -7.81
N LYS A 88 27.09 -1.33 -8.56
CA LYS A 88 25.73 -1.05 -8.02
C LYS A 88 25.38 -1.96 -6.85
N THR A 89 25.79 -3.22 -6.91
CA THR A 89 25.54 -4.22 -5.88
C THR A 89 26.41 -3.94 -4.65
N ASP A 90 27.70 -3.69 -4.86
CA ASP A 90 28.65 -3.39 -3.79
C ASP A 90 28.28 -2.10 -3.05
N ILE A 91 27.94 -1.03 -3.78
CA ILE A 91 27.49 0.24 -3.20
C ILE A 91 26.22 0.04 -2.36
N ARG A 92 25.24 -0.71 -2.87
CA ARG A 92 23.99 -0.98 -2.16
C ARG A 92 24.26 -1.79 -0.88
N GLN A 93 25.04 -2.85 -0.98
CA GLN A 93 25.36 -3.70 0.16
C GLN A 93 26.08 -2.89 1.24
N PHE A 94 27.15 -2.19 0.85
CA PHE A 94 27.95 -1.39 1.77
C PHE A 94 27.13 -0.31 2.50
N LEU A 95 26.35 0.51 1.77
CA LEU A 95 25.59 1.59 2.40
C LEU A 95 24.53 1.07 3.38
N ASN A 96 23.89 -0.06 3.07
CA ASN A 96 22.92 -0.70 3.98
C ASN A 96 23.60 -1.27 5.22
N GLU A 97 24.68 -2.03 5.06
CA GLU A 97 25.45 -2.58 6.18
C GLU A 97 26.02 -1.47 7.08
N TYR A 98 26.50 -0.38 6.49
CA TYR A 98 27.01 0.77 7.22
C TYR A 98 25.91 1.49 8.01
N LEU A 99 24.73 1.72 7.42
CA LEU A 99 23.60 2.31 8.14
C LEU A 99 23.17 1.40 9.31
N LEU A 100 22.98 0.11 9.07
CA LEU A 100 22.54 -0.82 10.10
C LEU A 100 23.55 -0.94 11.26
N SER A 101 24.85 -0.89 10.97
CA SER A 101 25.90 -0.96 12.00
C SER A 101 26.11 0.36 12.76
N GLN A 102 25.99 1.52 12.10
CA GLN A 102 26.36 2.82 12.66
C GLN A 102 25.18 3.77 12.96
N HIS A 103 23.92 3.38 12.72
CA HIS A 103 22.77 4.29 12.90
C HIS A 103 22.63 4.89 14.32
N LYS A 104 23.11 4.19 15.36
CA LYS A 104 23.07 4.68 16.75
C LYS A 104 24.22 5.63 17.10
N THR A 105 25.35 5.51 16.41
CA THR A 105 26.57 6.28 16.70
C THR A 105 26.66 7.54 15.83
N LEU A 106 26.08 7.51 14.63
CA LEU A 106 26.09 8.64 13.71
C LEU A 106 25.23 9.82 14.20
N PRO A 107 25.73 11.06 14.08
CA PRO A 107 24.91 12.25 14.25
C PRO A 107 23.68 12.21 13.34
N THR A 108 22.54 12.69 13.86
CA THR A 108 21.24 12.59 13.17
C THR A 108 21.24 13.15 11.75
N TYR A 109 21.91 14.28 11.50
CA TYR A 109 21.93 14.87 10.16
C TYR A 109 22.75 14.04 9.15
N ILE A 110 23.82 13.38 9.59
CA ILE A 110 24.63 12.46 8.77
C ILE A 110 23.81 11.20 8.47
N ARG A 111 23.18 10.62 9.50
CA ARG A 111 22.27 9.48 9.34
C ARG A 111 21.15 9.78 8.36
N ASN A 112 20.48 10.93 8.50
CA ASN A 112 19.37 11.31 7.62
C ASN A 112 19.83 11.47 6.18
N LYS A 113 21.02 12.04 5.95
CA LYS A 113 21.59 12.14 4.60
C LYS A 113 21.90 10.76 4.02
N LEU A 114 22.47 9.86 4.81
CA LEU A 114 22.71 8.47 4.41
C LEU A 114 21.40 7.75 4.04
N VAL A 115 20.37 7.84 4.88
CA VAL A 115 19.05 7.25 4.59
C VAL A 115 18.49 7.80 3.29
N LYS A 116 18.56 9.12 3.06
CA LYS A 116 18.11 9.74 1.80
C LYS A 116 18.82 9.12 0.59
N VAL A 117 20.14 8.97 0.64
CA VAL A 117 20.94 8.38 -0.44
C VAL A 117 20.52 6.93 -0.72
N ILE A 118 20.28 6.13 0.32
CA ILE A 118 19.81 4.74 0.14
C ILE A 118 18.38 4.74 -0.42
N VAL A 119 17.51 5.65 0.02
CA VAL A 119 16.13 5.77 -0.51
C VAL A 119 16.17 6.15 -1.99
N ASP A 120 17.05 7.07 -2.39
CA ASP A 120 17.22 7.44 -3.80
C ASP A 120 17.69 6.23 -4.64
N ILE A 121 18.57 5.37 -4.10
CA ILE A 121 18.89 4.07 -4.71
C ILE A 121 17.63 3.20 -4.84
N GLY A 122 16.83 3.08 -3.78
CA GLY A 122 15.59 2.29 -3.78
C GLY A 122 14.55 2.79 -4.79
N ARG A 123 14.41 4.12 -4.94
CA ARG A 123 13.51 4.76 -5.92
C ARG A 123 13.95 4.50 -7.37
N LEU A 124 15.26 4.45 -7.62
CA LEU A 124 15.84 4.09 -8.91
C LEU A 124 15.71 2.59 -9.25
N LEU A 125 15.17 1.78 -8.34
CA LEU A 125 15.12 0.31 -8.41
C LEU A 125 13.69 -0.24 -8.38
N GLN A 126 12.83 0.21 -9.30
CA GLN A 126 11.62 -0.53 -9.71
C GLN A 126 11.97 -1.85 -10.45
N GLN A 127 12.91 -2.64 -9.93
CA GLN A 127 13.28 -3.97 -10.42
C GLN A 127 12.78 -5.06 -9.45
N PRO A 128 12.29 -6.22 -9.94
CA PRO A 128 11.70 -7.27 -9.12
C PRO A 128 12.60 -7.70 -7.93
N SER A 129 13.90 -7.86 -8.16
CA SER A 129 14.88 -8.37 -7.18
C SER A 129 15.14 -7.45 -5.98
N THR A 130 14.71 -6.19 -6.03
CA THR A 130 14.97 -5.18 -4.98
C THR A 130 13.68 -4.63 -4.37
N THR A 131 12.53 -5.16 -4.79
CA THR A 131 11.21 -4.71 -4.34
C THR A 131 11.07 -4.86 -2.82
N ALA A 132 11.50 -5.99 -2.26
CA ALA A 132 11.45 -6.25 -0.81
C ALA A 132 12.24 -5.21 -0.01
N LEU A 133 13.48 -4.92 -0.42
CA LEU A 133 14.31 -3.90 0.25
C LEU A 133 13.67 -2.51 0.16
N GLY A 134 13.16 -2.11 -1.01
CA GLY A 134 12.47 -0.83 -1.18
C GLY A 134 11.25 -0.69 -0.27
N LEU A 135 10.49 -1.79 -0.07
CA LEU A 135 9.35 -1.82 0.85
C LEU A 135 9.76 -1.72 2.31
N VAL A 136 10.83 -2.42 2.74
CA VAL A 136 11.37 -2.29 4.11
C VAL A 136 11.80 -0.85 4.37
N MET A 137 12.50 -0.23 3.43
CA MET A 137 12.95 1.15 3.57
C MET A 137 11.79 2.15 3.63
N LEU A 138 10.77 1.96 2.79
CA LEU A 138 9.57 2.78 2.82
C LEU A 138 8.84 2.64 4.16
N GLN A 139 8.74 1.41 4.69
CA GLN A 139 8.15 1.15 5.99
C GLN A 139 8.92 1.85 7.12
N THR A 140 10.24 1.66 7.19
CA THR A 140 11.08 2.33 8.20
C THR A 140 10.98 3.85 8.11
N THR A 141 10.95 4.40 6.88
CA THR A 141 10.76 5.83 6.66
C THR A 141 9.39 6.29 7.16
N SER A 142 8.33 5.54 6.89
CA SER A 142 6.99 5.86 7.38
C SER A 142 6.92 5.84 8.91
N GLU A 143 7.53 4.86 9.57
CA GLU A 143 7.56 4.72 11.04
C GLU A 143 8.26 5.92 11.72
N GLU A 144 9.43 6.30 11.22
CA GLU A 144 10.19 7.45 11.76
C GLU A 144 9.51 8.79 11.50
N MET A 145 8.78 8.91 10.38
CA MET A 145 8.16 10.16 9.97
C MET A 145 6.75 10.36 10.53
N ALA A 146 6.00 9.28 10.80
CA ALA A 146 4.70 9.33 11.45
C ALA A 146 4.79 9.50 12.98
N SER A 147 5.93 9.14 13.58
CA SER A 147 6.25 9.38 14.99
C SER A 147 7.54 10.22 15.12
N PRO A 148 7.50 11.52 14.74
CA PRO A 148 8.69 12.36 14.80
C PRO A 148 9.17 12.51 16.24
N ARG A 149 10.49 12.46 16.44
CA ARG A 149 11.14 12.57 17.75
C ARG A 149 10.58 13.71 18.61
N GLU A 150 10.53 13.47 19.92
CA GLU A 150 9.90 14.38 20.89
C GLU A 150 10.56 15.77 20.94
N ASP A 151 11.83 15.87 20.54
CA ASP A 151 12.66 17.10 20.50
C ASP A 151 12.34 18.05 19.33
N LEU A 152 11.45 17.67 18.41
CA LEU A 152 11.01 18.54 17.31
C LEU A 152 9.95 19.54 17.77
N SER A 153 10.11 20.80 17.34
CA SER A 153 9.08 21.83 17.56
C SER A 153 7.77 21.46 16.86
N ILE A 154 6.65 21.88 17.44
CA ILE A 154 5.30 21.61 16.90
C ILE A 154 5.19 22.09 15.45
N ALA A 155 5.70 23.29 15.12
CA ALA A 155 5.69 23.83 13.76
C ALA A 155 6.42 22.93 12.75
N ARG A 156 7.56 22.34 13.14
CA ARG A 156 8.31 21.40 12.29
C ARG A 156 7.55 20.08 12.13
N LYS A 157 6.93 19.57 13.20
CA LYS A 157 6.08 18.36 13.15
C LYS A 157 4.93 18.55 12.17
N THR A 158 4.24 19.69 12.23
CA THR A 158 3.14 20.01 11.30
C THR A 158 3.61 20.09 9.85
N GLU A 159 4.75 20.74 9.59
CA GLU A 159 5.26 20.87 8.21
C GLU A 159 5.72 19.52 7.64
N VAL A 160 6.40 18.69 8.44
CA VAL A 160 6.78 17.33 8.04
C VAL A 160 5.55 16.50 7.73
N HIS A 161 4.52 16.55 8.58
CA HIS A 161 3.27 15.84 8.35
C HIS A 161 2.57 16.32 7.06
N ARG A 162 2.56 17.63 6.79
CA ARG A 162 2.00 18.21 5.56
C ARG A 162 2.73 17.72 4.31
N LEU A 163 4.06 17.72 4.33
CA LEU A 163 4.89 17.26 3.21
C LEU A 163 4.74 15.75 2.99
N LEU A 164 4.66 14.96 4.06
CA LEU A 164 4.37 13.53 3.98
C LEU A 164 3.04 13.24 3.30
N LEU A 165 1.98 13.92 3.74
CA LEU A 165 0.64 13.74 3.16
C LEU A 165 0.61 14.03 1.66
N ASN A 166 1.46 14.93 1.16
CA ASN A 166 1.56 15.22 -0.27
C ASN A 166 2.10 14.02 -1.09
N GLU A 167 2.97 13.20 -0.49
CA GLU A 167 3.57 12.04 -1.16
C GLU A 167 2.72 10.76 -1.02
N VAL A 168 1.84 10.68 0.00
CA VAL A 168 1.03 9.50 0.31
C VAL A 168 0.23 8.97 -0.90
N PRO A 169 -0.46 9.78 -1.73
CA PRO A 169 -1.20 9.26 -2.88
C PRO A 169 -0.32 8.50 -3.87
N GLY A 170 0.91 8.99 -4.12
CA GLY A 170 1.88 8.33 -4.98
C GLY A 170 2.36 7.00 -4.38
N ILE A 171 2.60 6.99 -3.07
CA ILE A 171 3.00 5.79 -2.32
C ILE A 171 1.88 4.73 -2.37
N LEU A 172 0.64 5.09 -2.06
CA LEU A 172 -0.50 4.16 -2.10
C LEU A 172 -0.72 3.60 -3.50
N SER A 173 -0.60 4.43 -4.54
CA SER A 173 -0.68 3.97 -5.93
C SER A 173 0.39 2.92 -6.23
N LEU A 174 1.64 3.16 -5.83
CA LEU A 174 2.75 2.21 -6.03
C LEU A 174 2.48 0.88 -5.30
N LEU A 175 2.09 0.94 -4.03
CA LEU A 175 1.79 -0.25 -3.21
C LEU A 175 0.62 -1.05 -3.80
N THR A 176 -0.43 -0.37 -4.27
CA THR A 176 -1.58 -0.99 -4.96
C THR A 176 -1.13 -1.74 -6.21
N HIS A 177 -0.32 -1.09 -7.06
CA HIS A 177 0.21 -1.71 -8.29
C HIS A 177 1.08 -2.94 -8.00
N LEU A 178 1.86 -2.94 -6.91
CA LEU A 178 2.66 -4.11 -6.52
C LEU A 178 1.78 -5.29 -6.11
N LEU A 179 0.73 -5.05 -5.31
CA LEU A 179 -0.23 -6.09 -4.95
C LEU A 179 -0.97 -6.61 -6.18
N ASP A 180 -1.42 -5.73 -7.08
CA ASP A 180 -2.12 -6.13 -8.30
C ASP A 180 -1.23 -7.00 -9.20
N ARG A 181 0.07 -6.70 -9.30
CA ARG A 181 1.04 -7.55 -10.01
C ARG A 181 1.17 -8.95 -9.40
N VAL A 182 1.21 -9.04 -8.07
CA VAL A 182 1.23 -10.31 -7.34
C VAL A 182 -0.04 -11.11 -7.65
N LEU A 183 -1.21 -10.46 -7.55
CA LEU A 183 -2.50 -11.12 -7.81
C LEU A 183 -2.65 -11.54 -9.27
N GLU A 184 -2.16 -10.74 -10.21
CA GLU A 184 -2.18 -11.08 -11.64
C GLU A 184 -1.26 -12.28 -11.94
N LYS A 185 -0.06 -12.34 -11.34
CA LYS A 185 0.85 -13.50 -11.43
C LYS A 185 0.16 -14.76 -10.89
N HIS A 186 -0.49 -14.64 -9.73
CA HIS A 186 -1.24 -15.74 -9.10
C HIS A 186 -2.42 -16.23 -9.96
N ARG A 187 -3.20 -15.30 -10.53
CA ARG A 187 -4.32 -15.63 -11.43
C ARG A 187 -3.88 -16.40 -12.66
N ARG A 188 -2.75 -16.00 -13.28
CA ARG A 188 -2.18 -16.70 -14.45
C ARG A 188 -1.76 -18.12 -14.11
N LEU A 189 -1.13 -18.32 -12.96
CA LEU A 189 -0.76 -19.66 -12.50
C LEU A 189 -2.01 -20.51 -12.25
N ALA A 190 -3.04 -19.95 -11.61
CA ALA A 190 -4.29 -20.65 -11.33
C ALA A 190 -5.10 -21.02 -12.58
N THR A 191 -5.00 -20.28 -13.69
CA THR A 191 -5.69 -20.61 -14.96
C THR A 191 -4.96 -21.66 -15.80
N THR A 192 -3.64 -21.77 -15.67
CA THR A 192 -2.83 -22.77 -16.40
C THR A 192 -2.96 -24.21 -15.90
N VAL A 193 -3.69 -24.46 -14.80
CA VAL A 193 -3.92 -25.80 -14.23
C VAL A 193 -5.08 -26.54 -14.91
N THR A 194 -5.73 -25.95 -15.91
CA THR A 194 -6.73 -26.67 -16.71
C THR A 194 -6.06 -27.39 -17.89
N PRO A 195 -6.19 -28.72 -18.03
CA PRO A 195 -5.74 -29.40 -19.25
C PRO A 195 -6.54 -28.85 -20.44
N PRO A 196 -5.94 -28.68 -21.63
CA PRO A 196 -6.69 -28.21 -22.80
C PRO A 196 -7.82 -29.19 -23.13
N PRO A 197 -8.98 -28.72 -23.62
CA PRO A 197 -10.05 -29.61 -24.06
C PRO A 197 -9.52 -30.47 -25.21
N SER A 198 -9.66 -31.79 -25.09
CA SER A 198 -9.28 -32.75 -26.13
C SER A 198 -9.96 -32.40 -27.47
N PRO A 199 -9.28 -32.58 -28.62
CA PRO A 199 -9.87 -32.29 -29.91
C PRO A 199 -10.96 -33.31 -30.23
N THR A 200 -12.22 -32.90 -30.17
CA THR A 200 -13.34 -33.72 -30.62
C THR A 200 -13.35 -33.73 -32.14
N HIS A 201 -12.74 -34.76 -32.74
CA HIS A 201 -12.92 -35.04 -34.17
C HIS A 201 -14.39 -35.38 -34.43
N GLY A 202 -14.99 -34.64 -35.37
CA GLY A 202 -16.40 -34.77 -35.70
C GLY A 202 -16.75 -36.10 -36.35
N MET A 203 -17.97 -36.56 -36.06
CA MET A 203 -18.78 -37.39 -36.95
C MET A 203 -20.26 -37.11 -36.68
N SER A 204 -20.95 -36.76 -37.75
CA SER A 204 -22.35 -36.35 -37.87
C SER A 204 -23.32 -37.57 -37.82
N PRO A 205 -24.65 -37.36 -37.91
CA PRO A 205 -25.67 -38.10 -37.17
C PRO A 205 -26.24 -39.33 -37.87
N VAL A 206 -26.77 -40.29 -37.11
CA VAL A 206 -27.74 -41.28 -37.60
C VAL A 206 -28.90 -41.42 -36.62
N ARG A 207 -30.11 -41.35 -37.18
CA ARG A 207 -31.43 -41.49 -36.54
C ARG A 207 -31.75 -42.96 -36.27
N SER A 208 -32.43 -43.27 -35.16
CA SER A 208 -33.56 -44.23 -35.15
C SER A 208 -34.30 -44.30 -33.80
N SER A 209 -35.62 -44.26 -33.94
CA SER A 209 -36.80 -44.41 -33.07
C SER A 209 -36.90 -45.60 -32.08
N SER A 210 -37.32 -45.30 -30.83
CA SER A 210 -38.38 -45.90 -29.93
C SER A 210 -38.44 -47.43 -29.61
N PRO A 211 -39.28 -47.90 -28.64
CA PRO A 211 -39.47 -47.56 -27.21
C PRO A 211 -39.59 -48.82 -26.27
N SER A 212 -39.94 -48.62 -24.96
CA SER A 212 -40.46 -49.59 -23.93
C SER A 212 -39.45 -50.20 -22.92
N VAL A 213 -39.72 -50.56 -21.65
CA VAL A 213 -40.80 -50.44 -20.62
C VAL A 213 -40.22 -51.10 -19.32
N SER A 214 -40.62 -50.60 -18.13
CA SER A 214 -40.58 -51.23 -16.77
C SER A 214 -39.23 -51.55 -16.10
N GLY A 215 -39.01 -51.36 -14.79
CA GLY A 215 -39.89 -50.98 -13.69
C GLY A 215 -39.15 -51.01 -12.32
N ALA A 216 -39.86 -50.56 -11.28
CA ALA A 216 -39.56 -50.57 -9.84
C ALA A 216 -38.41 -49.63 -9.38
N GLY A 217 -38.57 -48.73 -8.41
CA GLY A 217 -39.64 -48.50 -7.45
C GLY A 217 -39.02 -47.96 -6.16
N SER A 218 -39.13 -46.66 -5.91
CA SER A 218 -39.15 -46.10 -4.55
C SER A 218 -39.77 -44.70 -4.57
N LEU A 219 -41.01 -44.64 -4.13
CA LEU A 219 -41.70 -43.45 -3.62
C LEU A 219 -41.02 -43.11 -2.27
N SER A 220 -40.80 -41.87 -1.86
CA SER A 220 -41.87 -40.93 -1.53
C SER A 220 -41.34 -39.58 -1.01
N ILE A 221 -41.98 -38.50 -1.46
CA ILE A 221 -42.63 -37.46 -0.63
C ILE A 221 -41.71 -36.50 0.15
N PHE A 222 -41.35 -35.36 -0.47
CA PHE A 222 -41.95 -34.05 -0.16
C PHE A 222 -41.68 -33.05 -1.32
N SER A 223 -42.77 -32.41 -1.76
CA SER A 223 -42.86 -31.28 -2.69
C SER A 223 -42.20 -30.02 -2.09
N SER A 224 -41.94 -28.89 -2.77
CA SER A 224 -42.62 -28.23 -3.90
C SER A 224 -41.83 -26.99 -4.34
N THR A 225 -41.93 -26.68 -5.64
CA THR A 225 -41.97 -25.33 -6.26
C THR A 225 -40.81 -24.34 -6.04
N ALA A 226 -39.86 -24.33 -7.00
CA ALA A 226 -39.04 -23.15 -7.32
C ALA A 226 -39.74 -22.35 -8.43
N ALA A 227 -40.67 -21.47 -8.06
CA ALA A 227 -41.32 -20.55 -9.00
C ALA A 227 -41.98 -19.34 -8.32
N HIS A 228 -41.25 -18.60 -7.49
CA HIS A 228 -41.48 -17.16 -7.26
C HIS A 228 -40.43 -16.63 -6.28
N ASP A 229 -39.39 -15.97 -6.80
CA ASP A 229 -38.69 -14.93 -6.04
C ASP A 229 -37.95 -13.99 -7.00
N GLN A 230 -38.73 -13.37 -7.89
CA GLN A 230 -38.35 -12.15 -8.60
C GLN A 230 -39.23 -11.02 -8.07
N MET A 231 -39.00 -10.56 -6.85
CA MET A 231 -39.37 -9.21 -6.41
C MET A 231 -38.87 -8.98 -4.98
N LEU A 232 -37.60 -8.58 -4.85
CA LEU A 232 -37.04 -7.73 -3.77
C LEU A 232 -35.51 -7.63 -3.92
N GLN A 233 -35.00 -7.37 -5.14
CA GLN A 233 -33.64 -6.85 -5.32
C GLN A 233 -33.69 -5.33 -5.21
N GLY A 234 -33.79 -4.86 -3.97
CA GLY A 234 -33.93 -3.44 -3.63
C GLY A 234 -33.04 -3.01 -2.47
N SER A 235 -31.85 -3.60 -2.32
CA SER A 235 -30.82 -3.11 -1.41
C SER A 235 -29.44 -3.40 -2.02
N SER A 236 -28.91 -2.41 -2.73
CA SER A 236 -27.54 -2.39 -3.23
C SER A 236 -26.56 -2.30 -2.06
N ASN A 237 -26.30 -3.42 -1.39
CA ASN A 237 -25.26 -3.51 -0.38
C ASN A 237 -23.90 -3.32 -1.07
N LEU A 238 -23.18 -2.25 -0.73
CA LEU A 238 -21.82 -1.98 -1.22
C LEU A 238 -20.89 -3.17 -0.98
N ALA A 239 -21.03 -3.84 0.16
CA ALA A 239 -20.34 -5.10 0.46
C ALA A 239 -20.63 -6.18 -0.59
N GLY A 240 -21.87 -6.29 -1.06
CA GLY A 240 -22.26 -7.18 -2.15
C GLY A 240 -21.65 -6.79 -3.50
N ARG A 241 -21.48 -5.49 -3.78
CA ARG A 241 -20.83 -5.02 -5.03
C ARG A 241 -19.31 -5.21 -4.99
N LEU A 242 -18.67 -4.92 -3.87
CA LEU A 242 -17.25 -5.18 -3.62
C LEU A 242 -16.94 -6.68 -3.68
N MET A 243 -17.81 -7.52 -3.11
CA MET A 243 -17.68 -8.98 -3.19
C MET A 243 -18.08 -9.56 -4.55
N SER A 244 -19.01 -8.94 -5.29
CA SER A 244 -19.43 -9.39 -6.63
C SER A 244 -18.34 -9.30 -7.70
N ASN A 245 -17.35 -8.44 -7.49
CA ASN A 245 -16.16 -8.35 -8.33
C ASN A 245 -15.03 -9.28 -7.87
N SER A 246 -15.24 -10.05 -6.80
CA SER A 246 -14.27 -11.06 -6.37
C SER A 246 -14.35 -12.27 -7.32
N PRO A 247 -13.23 -12.69 -7.97
CA PRO A 247 -13.15 -13.85 -8.86
C PRO A 247 -13.72 -15.16 -8.29
N MET A 248 -13.92 -15.23 -6.97
CA MET A 248 -14.45 -16.38 -6.24
C MET A 248 -15.98 -16.56 -6.39
N ILE A 249 -16.76 -15.49 -6.58
CA ILE A 249 -18.22 -15.64 -6.77
C ILE A 249 -18.56 -16.32 -8.10
N SER A 250 -17.69 -16.15 -9.11
CA SER A 250 -17.81 -16.86 -10.39
C SER A 250 -17.45 -18.37 -10.29
N ARG A 251 -16.98 -18.85 -9.13
CA ARG A 251 -16.39 -20.19 -8.98
C ARG A 251 -16.92 -21.05 -7.83
N LYS A 252 -18.14 -20.81 -7.36
CA LYS A 252 -18.87 -21.80 -6.52
C LYS A 252 -19.01 -23.20 -7.16
N ASN A 253 -18.64 -23.37 -8.44
CA ASN A 253 -18.69 -24.63 -9.18
C ASN A 253 -17.33 -25.37 -9.36
N LEU A 254 -16.20 -24.87 -8.86
CA LEU A 254 -14.92 -25.61 -8.94
C LEU A 254 -14.38 -25.93 -7.54
N GLY A 255 -14.62 -27.16 -7.09
CA GLY A 255 -14.24 -27.69 -5.77
C GLY A 255 -12.75 -27.94 -5.54
N HIS A 256 -11.86 -27.04 -5.97
CA HIS A 256 -10.43 -27.13 -5.66
C HIS A 256 -9.92 -25.86 -4.96
N PRO A 257 -9.24 -25.98 -3.80
CA PRO A 257 -8.59 -24.85 -3.16
C PRO A 257 -7.51 -24.27 -4.08
N LEU A 258 -7.45 -22.94 -4.18
CA LEU A 258 -6.42 -22.25 -4.97
C LEU A 258 -5.02 -22.66 -4.49
N PRO A 259 -4.03 -22.72 -5.41
CA PRO A 259 -2.65 -22.90 -5.00
C PRO A 259 -2.20 -21.70 -4.14
N PRO A 260 -1.33 -21.93 -3.13
CA PRO A 260 -0.75 -20.84 -2.34
C PRO A 260 0.07 -19.90 -3.24
N LEU A 261 0.33 -18.68 -2.74
CA LEU A 261 1.28 -17.77 -3.37
C LEU A 261 2.68 -18.42 -3.38
N ASP A 262 3.48 -18.13 -4.41
CA ASP A 262 4.91 -18.45 -4.38
C ASP A 262 5.63 -17.61 -3.31
N SER A 263 6.75 -18.13 -2.80
CA SER A 263 7.48 -17.53 -1.67
C SER A 263 7.85 -16.05 -1.88
N GLU A 264 8.24 -15.67 -3.10
CA GLU A 264 8.59 -14.29 -3.43
C GLU A 264 7.35 -13.38 -3.41
N SER A 265 6.26 -13.82 -4.03
CA SER A 265 5.00 -13.09 -4.02
C SER A 265 4.41 -12.95 -2.61
N GLU A 266 4.54 -13.99 -1.78
CA GLU A 266 4.11 -13.96 -0.38
C GLU A 266 4.92 -12.95 0.44
N GLU A 267 6.25 -12.95 0.31
CA GLU A 267 7.13 -11.97 0.97
C GLU A 267 6.77 -10.53 0.58
N ILE A 268 6.62 -10.26 -0.72
CA ILE A 268 6.22 -8.93 -1.23
C ILE A 268 4.86 -8.54 -0.66
N SER A 269 3.87 -9.43 -0.69
CA SER A 269 2.53 -9.16 -0.14
C SER A 269 2.60 -8.80 1.35
N ILE A 270 3.37 -9.54 2.16
CA ILE A 270 3.51 -9.26 3.59
C ILE A 270 4.11 -7.86 3.82
N LEU A 271 5.19 -7.53 3.11
CA LEU A 271 5.86 -6.23 3.25
C LEU A 271 4.96 -5.07 2.82
N VAL A 272 4.26 -5.21 1.69
CA VAL A 272 3.30 -4.19 1.24
C VAL A 272 2.17 -4.02 2.25
N LEU A 273 1.57 -5.11 2.73
CA LEU A 273 0.44 -5.06 3.67
C LEU A 273 0.86 -4.47 5.02
N LYS A 274 2.05 -4.78 5.53
CA LYS A 274 2.60 -4.12 6.73
C LYS A 274 2.77 -2.61 6.54
N CYS A 275 3.32 -2.21 5.39
CA CYS A 275 3.47 -0.79 5.05
C CYS A 275 2.10 -0.10 4.96
N LEU A 276 1.12 -0.71 4.31
CA LEU A 276 -0.26 -0.19 4.22
C LEU A 276 -0.92 -0.06 5.59
N ALA A 277 -0.83 -1.07 6.46
CA ALA A 277 -1.38 -1.01 7.81
C ALA A 277 -0.78 0.16 8.61
N HIS A 278 0.54 0.35 8.52
CA HIS A 278 1.19 1.48 9.17
C HIS A 278 0.71 2.82 8.59
N LEU A 279 0.64 2.97 7.26
CA LEU A 279 0.11 4.18 6.63
C LEU A 279 -1.33 4.47 7.09
N PHE A 280 -2.20 3.46 7.12
CA PHE A 280 -3.60 3.60 7.52
C PHE A 280 -3.79 4.09 8.96
N SER A 281 -2.82 3.83 9.84
CA SER A 281 -2.90 4.26 11.24
C SER A 281 -2.91 5.79 11.42
N TRP A 282 -2.30 6.54 10.48
CA TRP A 282 -2.06 7.98 10.62
C TRP A 282 -2.56 8.85 9.45
N ILE A 283 -2.77 8.31 8.24
CA ILE A 283 -3.27 9.10 7.11
C ILE A 283 -4.79 9.41 7.24
N PRO A 284 -5.28 10.50 6.64
CA PRO A 284 -6.72 10.76 6.52
C PRO A 284 -7.34 9.77 5.51
N LEU A 285 -7.88 8.66 6.02
CA LEU A 285 -8.36 7.55 5.17
C LEU A 285 -9.46 7.97 4.20
N SER A 286 -10.44 8.76 4.62
CA SER A 286 -11.62 9.15 3.83
C SER A 286 -11.27 9.80 2.49
N SER A 287 -10.24 10.66 2.48
CA SER A 287 -9.80 11.40 1.29
C SER A 287 -8.74 10.68 0.45
N THR A 288 -8.18 9.58 0.95
CA THR A 288 -6.91 9.04 0.41
C THR A 288 -7.03 7.58 -0.02
N ILE A 289 -7.98 6.82 0.54
CA ILE A 289 -8.15 5.42 0.19
C ILE A 289 -9.00 5.25 -1.07
N THR A 290 -8.61 4.30 -1.93
CA THR A 290 -9.37 3.98 -3.14
C THR A 290 -10.14 2.66 -2.97
N PRO A 291 -11.34 2.52 -3.58
CA PRO A 291 -12.07 1.26 -3.56
C PRO A 291 -11.30 0.07 -4.16
N SER A 292 -10.40 0.34 -5.12
CA SER A 292 -9.51 -0.66 -5.72
C SER A 292 -8.56 -1.25 -4.69
N LEU A 293 -7.86 -0.40 -3.92
CA LEU A 293 -6.95 -0.83 -2.88
C LEU A 293 -7.67 -1.65 -1.79
N VAL A 294 -8.86 -1.20 -1.37
CA VAL A 294 -9.68 -1.96 -0.41
C VAL A 294 -10.02 -3.35 -0.98
N SER A 295 -10.48 -3.42 -2.23
CA SER A 295 -10.81 -4.69 -2.88
C SER A 295 -9.60 -5.64 -2.95
N THR A 296 -8.42 -5.12 -3.28
CA THR A 296 -7.17 -5.88 -3.33
C THR A 296 -6.75 -6.41 -1.95
N VAL A 297 -6.88 -5.60 -0.89
CA VAL A 297 -6.60 -6.02 0.50
C VAL A 297 -7.57 -7.13 0.95
N PHE A 298 -8.87 -6.99 0.66
CA PHE A 298 -9.87 -8.01 1.01
C PHE A 298 -9.65 -9.31 0.22
N TYR A 299 -9.24 -9.23 -1.05
CA TYR A 299 -8.86 -10.41 -1.83
C TYR A 299 -7.67 -11.16 -1.21
N LEU A 300 -6.68 -10.43 -0.68
CA LEU A 300 -5.54 -11.04 0.01
C LEU A 300 -5.90 -11.64 1.37
N ALA A 301 -6.87 -11.09 2.08
CA ALA A 301 -7.38 -11.67 3.32
C ALA A 301 -8.10 -13.02 3.08
N GLU A 302 -8.77 -13.18 1.93
CA GLU A 302 -9.50 -14.40 1.56
C GLU A 302 -8.60 -15.65 1.49
N PHE A 303 -7.29 -15.50 1.24
CA PHE A 303 -6.32 -16.60 1.29
C PHE A 303 -6.22 -17.26 2.68
N GLY A 304 -6.52 -16.53 3.75
CA GLY A 304 -6.54 -17.05 5.12
C GLY A 304 -7.81 -17.84 5.46
N CYS A 305 -8.83 -17.81 4.60
CA CYS A 305 -10.12 -18.47 4.83
C CYS A 305 -10.16 -19.92 4.31
N ASN A 306 -9.12 -20.38 3.59
CA ASN A 306 -9.06 -21.76 3.09
C ASN A 306 -8.53 -22.73 4.16
N VAL A 307 -9.31 -23.78 4.45
CA VAL A 307 -9.03 -24.81 5.48
C VAL A 307 -7.71 -25.59 5.24
N VAL A 308 -7.17 -25.55 4.01
CA VAL A 308 -5.96 -26.25 3.59
C VAL A 308 -4.72 -25.33 3.54
N ALA A 309 -4.91 -24.01 3.61
CA ALA A 309 -3.80 -23.06 3.57
C ALA A 309 -3.21 -22.93 4.99
N THR A 310 -2.08 -23.59 5.20
CA THR A 310 -1.19 -23.36 6.35
C THR A 310 -0.95 -21.86 6.51
N ASN A 311 -1.43 -21.26 7.62
CA ASN A 311 -1.11 -19.91 8.11
C ASN A 311 -0.40 -18.98 7.11
N SER A 312 -1.12 -18.49 6.10
CA SER A 312 -0.54 -17.54 5.15
C SER A 312 -0.34 -16.21 5.89
N ASN A 313 0.92 -15.87 6.20
CA ASN A 313 1.26 -14.67 6.98
C ASN A 313 0.80 -13.37 6.29
N SER A 314 0.63 -13.42 4.97
CA SER A 314 0.03 -12.35 4.17
C SER A 314 -1.44 -12.12 4.51
N SER A 315 -2.23 -13.16 4.76
CA SER A 315 -3.66 -13.02 5.14
C SER A 315 -3.83 -12.37 6.52
N VAL A 316 -2.97 -12.72 7.48
CA VAL A 316 -2.93 -12.08 8.80
C VAL A 316 -2.59 -10.59 8.65
N SER A 317 -1.61 -10.26 7.83
CA SER A 317 -1.22 -8.86 7.55
C SER A 317 -2.33 -8.08 6.83
N ALA A 318 -3.09 -8.74 5.95
CA ALA A 318 -4.27 -8.16 5.30
C ALA A 318 -5.40 -7.89 6.31
N MET A 319 -5.63 -8.81 7.25
CA MET A 319 -6.58 -8.60 8.35
C MET A 319 -6.17 -7.43 9.24
N SER A 320 -4.87 -7.21 9.49
CA SER A 320 -4.40 -6.01 10.17
C SER A 320 -4.75 -4.72 9.40
N CYS A 321 -4.58 -4.70 8.07
CA CYS A 321 -5.01 -3.58 7.24
C CYS A 321 -6.53 -3.32 7.38
N ILE A 322 -7.33 -4.38 7.27
CA ILE A 322 -8.80 -4.29 7.41
C ILE A 322 -9.18 -3.75 8.78
N ASN A 323 -8.51 -4.21 9.85
CA ASN A 323 -8.77 -3.74 11.19
C ASN A 323 -8.49 -2.24 11.35
N GLU A 324 -7.40 -1.72 10.77
CA GLU A 324 -7.10 -0.28 10.78
C GLU A 324 -8.15 0.54 10.00
N LEU A 325 -8.65 0.02 8.88
CA LEU A 325 -9.71 0.68 8.11
C LEU A 325 -11.03 0.77 8.89
N LEU A 326 -11.40 -0.33 9.54
CA LEU A 326 -12.65 -0.43 10.29
C LEU A 326 -12.58 0.35 11.61
N SER A 327 -11.46 0.31 12.33
CA SER A 327 -11.29 1.01 13.61
C SER A 327 -11.40 2.53 13.48
N LYS A 328 -11.04 3.07 12.31
CA LYS A 328 -11.11 4.51 12.01
C LYS A 328 -12.46 4.95 11.43
N ASN A 329 -13.45 4.06 11.32
CA ASN A 329 -14.74 4.33 10.67
C ASN A 329 -14.58 4.99 9.29
N CYS A 330 -13.65 4.47 8.47
CA CYS A 330 -13.39 5.06 7.16
C CYS A 330 -14.65 5.07 6.29
N VAL A 331 -15.19 6.26 6.03
CA VAL A 331 -16.22 6.51 5.02
C VAL A 331 -15.53 7.21 3.85
N PRO A 332 -15.35 6.55 2.70
CA PRO A 332 -14.80 7.21 1.51
C PRO A 332 -15.63 8.44 1.14
N VAL A 333 -14.99 9.51 0.65
CA VAL A 333 -15.67 10.78 0.30
C VAL A 333 -16.81 10.56 -0.71
N GLU A 334 -16.69 9.59 -1.61
CA GLU A 334 -17.75 9.26 -2.58
C GLU A 334 -19.02 8.72 -1.90
N PHE A 335 -18.88 8.16 -0.70
CA PHE A 335 -19.98 7.64 0.11
C PHE A 335 -20.65 8.71 0.97
N GLU A 336 -19.97 9.81 1.24
CA GLU A 336 -20.50 10.93 2.01
C GLU A 336 -21.64 11.62 1.27
N GLU A 337 -21.49 11.87 -0.04
CA GLU A 337 -22.57 12.42 -0.87
C GLU A 337 -23.79 11.50 -0.93
N PHE A 338 -23.56 10.18 -1.03
CA PHE A 338 -24.64 9.19 -1.02
C PHE A 338 -25.36 9.16 0.33
N LEU A 339 -24.63 9.13 1.44
CA LEU A 339 -25.19 9.18 2.79
C LEU A 339 -25.96 10.47 3.03
N LEU A 340 -25.44 11.62 2.60
CA LEU A 340 -26.10 12.90 2.70
C LEU A 340 -27.43 12.89 1.93
N LYS A 341 -27.43 12.35 0.71
CA LYS A 341 -28.63 12.24 -0.12
C LYS A 341 -29.66 11.28 0.50
N LEU A 342 -29.20 10.16 1.07
CA LEU A 342 -30.04 9.22 1.80
C LEU A 342 -30.67 9.90 3.02
N PHE A 343 -29.87 10.58 3.85
CA PHE A 343 -30.35 11.34 5.01
C PHE A 343 -31.36 12.42 4.62
N GLN A 344 -31.09 13.18 3.55
CA GLN A 344 -32.01 14.19 3.05
C GLN A 344 -33.34 13.59 2.60
N GLN A 345 -33.31 12.48 1.86
CA GLN A 345 -34.53 11.82 1.42
C GLN A 345 -35.31 11.18 2.57
N THR A 346 -34.63 10.54 3.52
CA THR A 346 -35.25 9.99 4.73
C THR A 346 -35.85 11.11 5.59
N PHE A 347 -35.16 12.24 5.74
CA PHE A 347 -35.67 13.40 6.48
C PHE A 347 -36.89 14.03 5.81
N GLN A 348 -36.87 14.18 4.48
CA GLN A 348 -38.04 14.66 3.71
C GLN A 348 -39.24 13.72 3.84
N LEU A 349 -38.99 12.40 3.82
CA LEU A 349 -40.02 11.39 4.03
C LEU A 349 -40.60 11.48 5.44
N LEU A 350 -39.73 11.56 6.46
CA LEU A 350 -40.14 11.74 7.85
C LEU A 350 -40.97 13.01 8.02
N GLN A 351 -40.52 14.13 7.46
CA GLN A 351 -41.21 15.41 7.52
C GLN A 351 -42.58 15.36 6.84
N ARG A 352 -42.72 14.64 5.72
CA ARG A 352 -44.01 14.43 5.05
C ARG A 352 -44.94 13.61 5.92
N ILE A 353 -44.47 12.48 6.46
CA ILE A 353 -45.27 11.62 7.35
C ILE A 353 -45.72 12.39 8.60
N THR A 354 -44.82 13.16 9.24
CA THR A 354 -45.15 13.93 10.43
C THR A 354 -46.05 15.14 10.13
N LYS A 355 -45.89 15.81 8.98
CA LYS A 355 -46.78 16.90 8.55
C LYS A 355 -48.17 16.40 8.16
N ASP A 356 -48.26 15.27 7.47
CA ASP A 356 -49.55 14.66 7.09
C ASP A 356 -50.28 14.13 8.33
N THR A 357 -49.55 13.57 9.30
CA THR A 357 -50.14 13.14 10.58
C THR A 357 -50.60 14.34 11.42
N GLY A 358 -49.83 15.44 11.44
CA GLY A 358 -50.22 16.68 12.13
C GLY A 358 -51.39 17.40 11.48
N ALA A 359 -51.44 17.45 10.14
CA ALA A 359 -52.54 18.07 9.40
C ALA A 359 -53.84 17.25 9.51
N GLN A 360 -53.78 15.92 9.37
CA GLN A 360 -54.94 15.06 9.57
C GLN A 360 -55.41 15.03 11.03
N ALA A 361 -54.51 15.08 12.00
CA ALA A 361 -54.89 15.18 13.41
C ALA A 361 -55.60 16.51 13.73
N VAL A 362 -55.16 17.63 13.14
CA VAL A 362 -55.80 18.95 13.33
C VAL A 362 -57.13 19.02 12.58
N ASP A 363 -57.24 18.50 11.35
CA ASP A 363 -58.51 18.44 10.60
C ASP A 363 -59.53 17.55 11.32
N ASN A 364 -59.12 16.39 11.82
CA ASN A 364 -60.01 15.52 12.59
C ASN A 364 -60.45 16.16 13.91
N LEU A 365 -59.56 16.89 14.60
CA LEU A 365 -59.92 17.62 15.82
C LEU A 365 -60.87 18.79 15.55
N LEU A 366 -60.67 19.52 14.45
CA LEU A 366 -61.55 20.60 14.03
C LEU A 366 -62.93 20.06 13.64
N THR A 367 -62.98 18.92 12.93
CA THR A 367 -64.22 18.27 12.52
C THR A 367 -65.00 17.71 13.73
N GLU A 368 -64.31 17.08 14.70
CA GLU A 368 -64.94 16.63 15.96
C GLU A 368 -65.45 17.80 16.82
N GLN A 369 -64.74 18.93 16.84
CA GLN A 369 -65.23 20.13 17.53
C GLN A 369 -66.44 20.73 16.82
N ASP A 370 -66.45 20.79 15.48
CA ASP A 370 -67.59 21.31 14.71
C ASP A 370 -68.85 20.45 14.91
N GLU A 371 -68.72 19.12 14.89
CA GLU A 371 -69.84 18.21 15.19
C GLU A 371 -70.35 18.37 16.64
N GLY A 372 -69.45 18.57 17.61
CA GLY A 372 -69.80 18.84 19.01
C GLY A 372 -70.51 20.18 19.23
N TYR A 373 -70.22 21.20 18.41
CA TYR A 373 -70.92 22.49 18.41
C TYR A 373 -72.31 22.39 17.79
N CYS A 374 -72.48 21.64 16.69
CA CYS A 374 -73.78 21.39 16.07
C CYS A 374 -74.75 20.64 17.00
N VAL A 375 -74.26 19.66 17.76
CA VAL A 375 -75.11 18.87 18.67
C VAL A 375 -75.58 19.69 19.89
N LYS A 376 -74.80 20.66 20.36
CA LYS A 376 -75.16 21.49 21.53
C LYS A 376 -76.10 22.66 21.22
N HIS A 377 -76.26 23.03 19.95
CA HIS A 377 -77.15 24.13 19.53
C HIS A 377 -78.50 23.65 18.94
N PHE A 378 -78.70 22.34 18.80
CA PHE A 378 -79.92 21.73 18.27
C PHE A 378 -80.58 20.70 19.23
N SER A 379 -80.37 20.84 20.54
CA SER A 379 -81.13 20.09 21.57
C SER A 379 -81.82 21.02 22.54
#